data_AF-A0A959QD93-F1
#
_entry.id   AF-A0A959QD93-F1
#
_cell.length_a   1.000
_cell.length_b   1.000
_cell.length_c   1.000
_cell.angle_alpha   90.00
_cell.angle_beta   90.00
_cell.angle_gamma   90.00
#
_symmetry.space_group_name_H-M   'P 1'
#
loop_
_entity.id
_entity.type
_entity.pdbx_description
1 polymer ?
#
loop_
_entity_poly.entity_id
_entity_poly.type
_entity_poly.pdbx_seq_one_letter_code
_entity_poly.pdbx_strand_id
1 'polypeptide(L)'
;ATNSIEDLKYTDCMLVIGANPNAAHPVTGAKLKQKAMKGTTLIVIDPRVTELARIANYHLQLRPGTNVAVLNMMLYYILKEGLEDKKFIESRLDGYEEFRQG
;
A
#
# COMPACT_ATOMS: atom_id res chain seq x y z
N ALA A 1 -2.40 -0.47 13.87
CA ALA A 1 -2.69 0.56 12.86
C ALA A 1 -2.52 1.91 13.52
N THR A 2 -1.83 2.85 12.87
CA THR A 2 -1.67 4.24 13.36
C THR A 2 -2.91 5.09 13.09
N ASN A 3 -3.72 4.66 12.11
CA ASN A 3 -4.99 5.26 11.71
C ASN A 3 -6.18 4.44 12.20
N SER A 4 -7.34 5.10 12.33
CA SER A 4 -8.58 4.43 12.73
C SER A 4 -9.08 3.52 11.61
N ILE A 5 -9.76 2.44 11.98
CA ILE A 5 -10.45 1.56 11.03
C ILE A 5 -11.55 2.33 10.27
N GLU A 6 -12.03 3.45 10.82
CA GLU A 6 -13.01 4.32 10.15
C GLU A 6 -12.46 4.97 8.88
N ASP A 7 -11.15 5.17 8.76
CA ASP A 7 -10.50 5.77 7.60
C ASP A 7 -10.66 4.90 6.34
N LEU A 8 -10.94 3.59 6.52
CA LEU A 8 -11.29 2.70 5.41
C LEU A 8 -12.51 3.17 4.63
N LYS A 9 -13.41 3.96 5.24
CA LYS A 9 -14.57 4.52 4.53
C LYS A 9 -14.14 5.47 3.42
N TYR A 10 -13.10 6.26 3.65
CA TYR A 10 -12.58 7.30 2.75
C TYR A 10 -11.44 6.82 1.84
N THR A 11 -11.06 5.55 1.96
CA THR A 11 -9.95 4.99 1.19
C THR A 11 -10.40 4.62 -0.23
N ASP A 12 -9.69 5.12 -1.24
CA ASP A 12 -9.89 4.78 -2.66
C ASP A 12 -8.93 3.67 -3.16
N CYS A 13 -7.80 3.50 -2.48
CA CYS A 13 -6.80 2.47 -2.77
C CYS A 13 -6.21 1.88 -1.48
N MET A 14 -6.20 0.56 -1.39
CA MET A 14 -5.65 -0.20 -0.27
C MET A 14 -4.40 -0.93 -0.71
N LEU A 15 -3.28 -0.68 -0.03
CA LEU A 15 -2.01 -1.38 -0.24
C LEU A 15 -1.69 -2.25 0.98
N VAL A 16 -1.70 -3.57 0.81
CA VAL A 16 -1.40 -4.54 1.87
C VAL A 16 -0.07 -5.21 1.59
N ILE A 17 0.94 -4.94 2.42
CA ILE A 17 2.31 -5.46 2.25
C ILE A 17 2.65 -6.40 3.40
N GLY A 18 3.01 -7.65 3.09
CA GLY A 18 3.53 -8.64 4.05
C GLY A 18 2.59 -8.97 5.22
N ALA A 19 1.29 -8.65 5.11
CA ALA A 19 0.32 -8.78 6.18
C ALA A 19 -0.81 -9.74 5.79
N ASN A 20 -1.30 -10.50 6.77
CA ASN A 20 -2.51 -11.32 6.63
C ASN A 20 -3.56 -10.94 7.70
N PRO A 21 -4.29 -9.82 7.51
CA PRO A 21 -5.26 -9.33 8.48
C PRO A 21 -6.40 -10.33 8.74
N ASN A 22 -6.81 -11.12 7.75
CA ASN A 22 -7.86 -12.12 7.93
C ASN A 22 -7.51 -13.18 8.98
N ALA A 23 -6.23 -13.57 9.07
CA ALA A 23 -5.76 -14.50 10.07
C ALA A 23 -5.43 -13.82 11.41
N ALA A 24 -4.77 -12.65 11.39
CA ALA A 24 -4.28 -11.99 12.60
C ALA A 24 -5.34 -11.14 13.33
N HIS A 25 -6.23 -10.49 12.57
CA HIS A 25 -7.25 -9.56 13.06
C HIS A 25 -8.56 -9.71 12.26
N PRO A 26 -9.35 -10.77 12.51
CA PRO A 26 -10.47 -11.16 11.66
C PRO A 26 -11.49 -10.05 11.39
N VAL A 27 -11.80 -9.22 12.38
CA VAL A 27 -12.74 -8.09 12.23
C VAL A 27 -12.23 -7.05 11.23
N THR A 28 -10.95 -6.71 11.30
CA THR A 28 -10.31 -5.76 10.37
C THR A 28 -10.18 -6.39 8.98
N GLY A 29 -9.80 -7.67 8.89
CA GLY A 29 -9.74 -8.41 7.64
C GLY A 29 -11.09 -8.47 6.91
N ALA A 30 -12.18 -8.71 7.64
CA ALA A 30 -13.53 -8.70 7.08
C ALA A 30 -13.91 -7.32 6.50
N LYS A 31 -13.55 -6.22 7.18
CA LYS A 31 -13.80 -4.85 6.68
C LYS A 31 -12.99 -4.52 5.43
N LEU A 32 -11.70 -4.90 5.40
CA LEU A 32 -10.84 -4.75 4.21
C LEU A 32 -11.42 -5.52 3.02
N LYS A 33 -11.78 -6.79 3.24
CA LYS A 33 -12.43 -7.64 2.24
C LYS A 33 -13.72 -7.01 1.72
N GLN A 34 -14.59 -6.53 2.60
CA GLN A 34 -15.84 -5.88 2.21
C GLN A 34 -15.58 -4.62 1.37
N LYS A 35 -14.60 -3.80 1.73
CA LYS A 35 -14.24 -2.58 0.99
C LYS A 35 -13.69 -2.92 -0.39
N ALA A 36 -12.82 -3.92 -0.51
CA ALA A 36 -12.31 -4.41 -1.80
C ALA A 36 -13.45 -4.93 -2.70
N MET A 37 -14.37 -5.72 -2.15
CA MET A 37 -15.54 -6.23 -2.87
C MET A 37 -16.51 -5.13 -3.34
N LYS A 38 -16.47 -3.95 -2.71
CA LYS A 38 -17.22 -2.76 -3.14
C LYS A 38 -16.53 -1.97 -4.26
N GLY A 39 -15.44 -2.48 -4.82
CA GLY A 39 -14.74 -1.89 -5.96
C GLY A 39 -13.57 -0.99 -5.61
N THR A 40 -13.22 -0.83 -4.32
CA THR A 40 -12.01 -0.11 -3.92
C THR A 40 -10.77 -0.88 -4.36
N THR A 41 -9.82 -0.19 -4.99
CA THR A 41 -8.60 -0.82 -5.50
C THR A 41 -7.84 -1.50 -4.35
N LEU A 42 -7.50 -2.76 -4.53
CA LEU A 42 -6.73 -3.56 -3.59
C LEU A 42 -5.45 -4.06 -4.28
N ILE A 43 -4.30 -3.63 -3.75
CA ILE A 43 -2.97 -4.10 -4.12
C ILE A 43 -2.44 -4.94 -2.95
N VAL A 44 -2.01 -6.17 -3.23
CA VAL A 44 -1.39 -7.06 -2.24
C VAL A 44 0.03 -7.37 -2.67
N ILE A 45 0.97 -7.15 -1.77
CA ILE A 45 2.41 -7.40 -1.92
C ILE A 45 2.78 -8.45 -0.87
N ASP A 46 2.69 -9.73 -1.23
CA ASP A 46 3.02 -10.86 -0.34
C ASP A 46 3.49 -12.05 -1.21
N PRO A 47 4.62 -12.72 -0.87
CA PRO A 47 5.04 -13.94 -1.56
C PRO A 47 3.99 -15.05 -1.56
N ARG A 48 3.05 -15.03 -0.60
CA ARG A 48 2.00 -16.03 -0.42
C ARG A 48 0.67 -15.55 -1.00
N VAL A 49 -0.15 -16.50 -1.43
CA VAL A 49 -1.53 -16.25 -1.86
C VAL A 49 -2.47 -16.27 -0.64
N THR A 50 -2.55 -15.14 0.07
CA THR A 50 -3.47 -14.94 1.20
C THR A 50 -4.93 -14.76 0.73
N GLU A 51 -5.89 -14.72 1.66
CA GLU A 51 -7.30 -14.50 1.30
C GLU A 51 -7.52 -13.16 0.58
N LEU A 52 -6.87 -12.09 1.04
CA LEU A 52 -6.93 -10.79 0.37
C LEU A 52 -6.23 -10.82 -0.98
N ALA A 53 -5.12 -11.55 -1.11
CA ALA A 53 -4.42 -11.69 -2.39
C ALA A 53 -5.30 -12.30 -3.48
N ARG A 54 -6.15 -13.27 -3.13
CA ARG A 54 -7.08 -13.92 -4.08
C ARG A 54 -8.13 -13.00 -4.66
N ILE A 55 -8.43 -11.89 -3.97
CA ILE A 55 -9.44 -10.91 -4.41
C ILE A 55 -8.83 -9.55 -4.77
N ALA A 56 -7.49 -9.45 -4.76
CA ALA A 56 -6.79 -8.23 -5.07
C ALA A 56 -6.90 -7.91 -6.56
N ASN A 57 -6.99 -6.62 -6.90
CA ASN A 57 -6.85 -6.18 -8.29
C ASN A 57 -5.44 -6.48 -8.80
N TYR A 58 -4.45 -6.31 -7.92
CA TYR A 58 -3.04 -6.57 -8.21
C TYR A 58 -2.42 -7.38 -7.07
N HIS A 59 -1.90 -8.56 -7.39
CA HIS A 59 -1.12 -9.38 -6.45
C HIS A 59 0.32 -9.50 -6.94
N LEU A 60 1.24 -8.85 -6.24
CA LEU A 60 2.68 -8.93 -6.51
C LEU A 60 3.29 -10.00 -5.60
N GLN A 61 3.56 -11.16 -6.19
CA GLN A 61 4.26 -12.28 -5.53
C GLN A 61 5.78 -12.07 -5.60
N LEU A 62 6.30 -11.21 -4.74
CA LEU A 62 7.73 -10.92 -4.67
C LEU A 62 8.54 -12.11 -4.12
N ARG A 63 9.84 -12.13 -4.42
CA ARG A 63 10.80 -13.02 -3.73
C ARG A 63 10.98 -12.53 -2.30
N PRO A 64 10.89 -13.40 -1.26
CA PRO A 64 11.10 -12.98 0.13
C PRO A 64 12.36 -12.11 0.31
N GLY A 65 12.23 -11.02 1.07
CA GLY A 65 13.32 -10.05 1.29
C GLY A 65 13.41 -8.91 0.27
N THR A 66 12.58 -8.88 -0.77
CA THR A 66 12.65 -7.83 -1.83
C THR A 66 11.64 -6.69 -1.69
N ASN A 67 10.99 -6.53 -0.53
CA ASN A 67 9.99 -5.48 -0.31
C ASN A 67 10.54 -4.07 -0.56
N VAL A 68 11.75 -3.77 -0.08
CA VAL A 68 12.40 -2.47 -0.25
C VAL A 68 12.62 -2.15 -1.73
N ALA A 69 13.03 -3.14 -2.54
CA ALA A 69 13.22 -2.94 -3.97
C ALA A 69 11.90 -2.57 -4.66
N VAL A 70 10.79 -3.22 -4.30
CA VAL A 70 9.46 -2.89 -4.87
C VAL A 70 9.03 -1.48 -4.45
N LEU A 71 9.19 -1.11 -3.18
CA LEU A 71 8.83 0.23 -2.69
C LEU A 71 9.67 1.32 -3.35
N ASN A 72 10.98 1.10 -3.53
CA ASN A 72 11.86 2.02 -4.23
C ASN A 72 11.46 2.17 -5.70
N MET A 73 11.05 1.08 -6.37
CA MET A 73 10.55 1.14 -7.74
C MET A 73 9.23 1.92 -7.85
N MET A 74 8.31 1.74 -6.89
CA MET A 74 7.06 2.53 -6.85
C MET A 74 7.37 4.01 -6.70
N LEU A 75 8.24 4.36 -5.76
CA LEU A 75 8.70 5.72 -5.55
C LEU A 75 9.37 6.30 -6.81
N TYR A 76 10.29 5.56 -7.42
CA TYR A 76 10.98 5.99 -8.64
C TYR A 76 10.00 6.42 -9.72
N TYR A 77 8.94 5.64 -9.97
CA TYR A 77 7.92 6.01 -10.94
C TYR A 77 7.03 7.16 -10.50
N ILE A 78 6.70 7.28 -9.21
CA ILE A 78 5.98 8.46 -8.69
C ILE A 78 6.76 9.74 -9.01
N LEU A 79 8.06 9.76 -8.72
CA LEU A 79 8.92 10.92 -8.94
C LEU A 79 9.22 11.18 -10.42
N LYS A 80 9.42 10.11 -11.20
CA LYS A 80 9.70 10.21 -12.64
C LYS A 80 8.51 10.80 -13.40
N GLU A 81 7.29 10.40 -13.03
CA GLU A 81 6.05 10.86 -13.67
C GLU A 81 5.50 12.15 -13.03
N GLY A 82 6.12 12.67 -11.97
CA GLY A 82 5.70 13.90 -11.30
C GLY A 82 4.37 13.79 -10.55
N LEU A 83 4.07 12.60 -10.01
CA LEU A 83 2.81 12.27 -9.33
C LEU A 83 2.83 12.59 -7.83
N GLU A 84 3.96 13.07 -7.31
CA GLU A 84 4.10 13.45 -5.91
C GLU A 84 3.32 14.72 -5.56
N ASP A 85 2.85 14.82 -4.31
CA ASP A 85 2.28 16.06 -3.79
C ASP A 85 3.40 17.03 -3.37
N LYS A 86 3.83 17.86 -4.33
CA LYS A 86 4.90 18.85 -4.14
C LYS A 86 4.61 19.83 -3.01
N LYS A 87 3.35 20.28 -2.85
CA LYS A 87 2.99 21.24 -1.80
C LYS A 87 3.10 20.60 -0.42
N PHE A 88 2.69 19.33 -0.29
CA PHE A 88 2.84 18.60 0.95
C PHE A 88 4.33 18.42 1.30
N ILE A 89 5.14 18.02 0.31
CA ILE A 89 6.58 17.85 0.48
C ILE A 89 7.22 19.17 0.97
N GLU A 90 7.00 20.28 0.26
CA GLU A 90 7.58 21.60 0.59
C GLU A 90 7.18 22.11 1.97
N SER A 91 5.98 21.74 2.47
CA SER A 91 5.44 22.29 3.72
C SER A 91 5.57 21.37 4.94
N ARG A 92 5.89 20.08 4.74
CA ARG A 92 5.85 19.07 5.81
C ARG A 92 7.07 18.16 5.88
N LEU A 93 7.96 18.18 4.89
CA LEU A 93 9.13 17.31 4.83
C LEU A 93 10.42 18.13 4.73
N ASP A 94 11.45 17.64 5.41
CA ASP A 94 12.82 18.12 5.27
C ASP A 94 13.66 17.06 4.53
N GLY A 95 14.73 17.49 3.83
CA GLY A 95 15.69 16.57 3.20
C GLY A 95 15.23 15.94 1.88
N TYR A 96 14.21 16.50 1.23
CA TYR A 96 13.64 15.93 -0.01
C TYR A 96 14.61 15.97 -1.19
N GLU A 97 15.39 17.04 -1.34
CA GLU A 97 16.34 17.18 -2.45
C GLU A 97 17.49 16.17 -2.32
N GLU A 98 18.01 15.94 -1.10
CA GLU A 98 19.01 14.91 -0.84
C GLU A 98 18.46 13.51 -1.10
N PHE A 99 17.22 13.26 -0.66
CA PHE A 99 16.53 11.99 -0.90
C PHE A 99 16.35 11.70 -2.40
N ARG A 100 16.03 12.73 -3.20
CA ARG A 100 15.80 12.58 -4.65
C ARG A 100 17.08 12.23 -5.43
N GLN A 101 18.25 12.59 -4.90
CA GLN A 101 19.54 12.35 -5.55
C GLN A 101 20.12 10.95 -5.28
N GLY A 102 19.61 10.23 -4.27
CA GLY A 102 20.02 8.86 -3.92
C GLY A 102 19.24 7.79 -4.68
#